data_AF-A0A1V5YK18-F1
#
_entry.id   AF-A0A1V5YK18-F1
#
_cell.length_a   1.000
_cell.length_b   1.000
_cell.length_c   1.000
_cell.angle_alpha   90.00
_cell.angle_beta   90.00
_cell.angle_gamma   90.00
#
_symmetry.space_group_name_H-M   'P 1'
#
loop_
_entity.id
_entity.type
_entity.pdbx_description
1 polymer ?
#
loop_
_entity_poly.entity_id
_entity_poly.type
_entity_poly.pdbx_seq_one_letter_code
_entity_poly.pdbx_strand_id
1 'polypeptide(L)'
;MNDQRKAELATLEELYGTPLRTSVEIVVGAEGVHWWNVEKTRRRDGEVVLFIRRRDGNLLLHTKDFYPERALRVPSGGIKPGEAVLDALQREVAEETGLEVQVERFLVLVEFTLRIGTVCLDYPSYSFLLRELAGELATADRDEHIAAFSEVALEDLGQVAAALKGLTGEWREWGAFRAIPHGLAAQVLTQRS
;
A
#
# COMPACT_ATOMS: atom_id res chain seq x y z
N MET A 1 4.02 1.03 -18.98
CA MET A 1 4.45 2.28 -18.30
C MET A 1 4.89 3.32 -19.33
N ASN A 2 4.36 4.55 -19.26
CA ASN A 2 4.70 5.64 -20.20
C ASN A 2 6.08 6.27 -19.86
N ASP A 3 6.63 7.10 -20.75
CA ASP A 3 7.98 7.64 -20.58
C ASP A 3 8.11 8.62 -19.40
N GLN A 4 7.05 9.37 -19.10
CA GLN A 4 7.02 10.24 -17.92
C GLN A 4 7.18 9.43 -16.62
N ARG A 5 6.44 8.34 -16.46
CA ARG A 5 6.53 7.47 -15.28
C ARG A 5 7.86 6.74 -15.20
N LYS A 6 8.49 6.39 -16.33
CA LYS A 6 9.86 5.83 -16.33
C LYS A 6 10.89 6.85 -15.83
N ALA A 7 10.80 8.10 -16.28
CA ALA A 7 11.70 9.16 -15.84
C ALA A 7 11.52 9.44 -14.33
N GLU A 8 10.27 9.52 -13.88
CA GLU A 8 9.96 9.65 -12.46
C GLU A 8 10.49 8.47 -11.63
N LEU A 9 10.32 7.24 -12.12
CA LEU A 9 10.86 6.05 -11.45
C LEU A 9 12.38 6.15 -11.25
N ALA A 10 13.12 6.61 -12.27
CA ALA A 10 14.56 6.81 -12.15
C ALA A 10 14.90 7.86 -11.07
N THR A 11 14.15 8.97 -11.00
CA THR A 11 14.31 9.97 -9.94
C THR A 11 14.00 9.41 -8.55
N LEU A 12 12.96 8.59 -8.41
CA LEU A 12 12.64 7.93 -7.12
C LEU A 12 13.76 6.99 -6.67
N GLU A 13 14.36 6.25 -7.59
CA GLU A 13 15.48 5.36 -7.29
C GLU A 13 16.75 6.09 -6.92
N GLU A 14 17.02 7.23 -7.58
CA GLU A 14 18.15 8.09 -7.24
C GLU A 14 17.99 8.70 -5.84
N LEU A 15 16.78 9.16 -5.49
CA LEU A 15 16.52 9.83 -4.23
C LEU A 15 16.36 8.88 -3.04
N TYR A 16 15.72 7.73 -3.25
CA TYR A 16 15.25 6.85 -2.15
C TYR A 16 15.74 5.41 -2.27
N GLY A 17 16.65 5.13 -3.21
CA GLY A 17 17.25 3.83 -3.45
C GLY A 17 16.44 2.93 -4.38
N THR A 18 17.10 1.91 -4.91
CA THR A 18 16.47 0.92 -5.79
C THR A 18 15.53 -0.01 -5.00
N PRO A 19 14.24 -0.11 -5.37
CA PRO A 19 13.29 -1.00 -4.71
C PRO A 19 13.51 -2.45 -5.14
N LEU A 20 13.02 -3.38 -4.32
CA LEU A 20 12.75 -4.74 -4.80
C LEU A 20 11.62 -4.69 -5.83
N ARG A 21 11.87 -5.18 -7.05
CA ARG A 21 10.89 -5.17 -8.14
C ARG A 21 10.35 -6.57 -8.40
N THR A 22 9.04 -6.69 -8.58
CA THR A 22 8.39 -7.95 -8.98
C THR A 22 7.11 -7.69 -9.74
N SER A 23 6.66 -8.67 -10.53
CA SER A 23 5.40 -8.61 -11.26
C SER A 23 4.51 -9.76 -10.78
N VAL A 24 3.24 -9.47 -10.47
CA VAL A 24 2.33 -10.46 -9.90
C VAL A 24 0.96 -10.36 -10.57
N GLU A 25 0.39 -11.50 -10.92
CA GLU A 25 -0.98 -11.58 -11.41
C GLU A 25 -1.94 -11.88 -10.25
N ILE A 26 -3.02 -11.10 -10.12
CA ILE A 26 -4.14 -11.38 -9.23
C ILE A 26 -5.38 -11.67 -10.08
N VAL A 27 -5.88 -12.90 -9.99
CA VAL A 27 -7.11 -13.32 -10.64
C VAL A 27 -8.25 -13.24 -9.63
N VAL A 28 -9.19 -12.34 -9.87
CA VAL A 28 -10.34 -12.10 -8.98
C VAL A 28 -11.48 -13.06 -9.32
N GLY A 29 -11.79 -13.93 -8.37
CA GLY A 29 -12.90 -14.87 -8.46
C GLY A 29 -14.27 -14.21 -8.32
N ALA A 30 -15.32 -14.97 -8.62
CA ALA A 30 -16.70 -14.49 -8.60
C ALA A 30 -17.18 -14.03 -7.21
N GLU A 31 -16.67 -14.65 -6.14
CA GLU A 31 -17.03 -14.27 -4.76
C GLU A 31 -16.49 -12.90 -4.37
N GLY A 32 -15.24 -12.59 -4.73
CA GLY A 32 -14.59 -11.34 -4.34
C GLY A 32 -14.85 -10.15 -5.26
N VAL A 33 -15.37 -10.36 -6.47
CA VAL A 33 -15.46 -9.33 -7.53
C VAL A 33 -16.11 -8.01 -7.09
N HIS A 34 -17.06 -8.05 -6.18
CA HIS A 34 -17.79 -6.87 -5.72
C HIS A 34 -16.96 -5.94 -4.82
N TRP A 35 -15.87 -6.43 -4.23
CA TRP A 35 -14.88 -5.62 -3.51
C TRP A 35 -13.86 -4.97 -4.44
N TRP A 36 -13.85 -5.34 -5.72
CA TRP A 36 -12.97 -4.78 -6.74
C TRP A 36 -13.73 -3.77 -7.60
N ASN A 37 -13.65 -2.50 -7.23
CA ASN A 37 -14.24 -1.43 -8.03
C ASN A 37 -13.40 -1.16 -9.29
N VAL A 38 -13.72 -1.88 -10.38
CA VAL A 38 -13.03 -1.78 -11.67
C VAL A 38 -12.96 -0.36 -12.20
N GLU A 39 -14.04 0.42 -12.08
CA GLU A 39 -14.06 1.80 -12.55
C GLU A 39 -13.13 2.71 -11.76
N LYS A 40 -13.12 2.55 -10.43
CA LYS A 40 -12.18 3.27 -9.55
C LYS A 40 -10.75 2.87 -9.90
N THR A 41 -10.46 1.59 -10.05
CA THR A 41 -9.11 1.09 -10.41
C THR A 41 -8.64 1.61 -11.76
N ARG A 42 -9.53 1.65 -12.78
CA ARG A 42 -9.22 2.22 -14.11
C ARG A 42 -8.89 3.71 -14.09
N ARG A 43 -9.36 4.44 -13.08
CA ARG A 43 -9.12 5.87 -12.90
C ARG A 43 -7.92 6.16 -12.01
N ARG A 44 -7.04 5.18 -11.80
CA ARG A 44 -5.82 5.34 -11.00
C ARG A 44 -4.64 4.79 -11.78
N ASP A 45 -3.52 5.49 -11.69
CA ASP A 45 -2.27 5.10 -12.35
C ASP A 45 -1.46 4.09 -11.50
N GLY A 46 -2.03 3.63 -10.38
CA GLY A 46 -1.41 2.74 -9.41
C GLY A 46 -1.84 3.07 -7.99
N GLU A 47 -1.06 2.60 -7.01
CA GLU A 47 -1.19 2.96 -5.60
C GLU A 47 0.16 3.25 -4.94
N VAL A 48 0.11 4.00 -3.84
CA VAL A 48 1.21 4.18 -2.89
C VAL A 48 0.89 3.44 -1.60
N VAL A 49 1.86 2.71 -1.07
CA VAL A 49 1.75 1.93 0.18
C VAL A 49 2.70 2.52 1.22
N LEU A 50 2.16 2.88 2.37
CA LEU A 50 2.77 3.80 3.33
C LEU A 50 3.23 3.05 4.58
N PHE A 51 4.48 2.57 4.60
CA PHE A 51 5.06 1.98 5.80
C PHE A 51 5.55 3.08 6.73
N ILE A 52 4.65 3.67 7.52
CA ILE A 52 4.96 4.78 8.42
C ILE A 52 5.51 4.22 9.73
N ARG A 53 6.80 4.45 9.97
CA ARG A 53 7.47 4.18 11.23
C ARG A 53 7.19 5.31 12.22
N ARG A 54 6.52 4.96 13.31
CA ARG A 54 6.22 5.81 14.47
C ARG A 54 7.48 6.09 15.27
N ARG A 55 7.39 7.06 16.18
CA ARG A 55 8.53 7.51 17.02
C ARG A 55 9.11 6.43 17.92
N ASP A 56 8.32 5.42 18.28
CA ASP A 56 8.75 4.27 19.08
C ASP A 56 9.40 3.16 18.24
N GLY A 57 9.43 3.31 16.91
CA GLY A 57 9.99 2.35 15.97
C GLY A 57 8.97 1.38 15.36
N ASN A 58 7.73 1.36 15.85
CA ASN A 58 6.66 0.51 15.32
C ASN A 58 6.11 1.06 14.00
N LEU A 59 5.46 0.21 13.22
CA LEU A 59 4.75 0.57 12.00
C LEU A 59 3.29 0.89 12.29
N LEU A 60 2.79 1.96 11.69
CA LEU A 60 1.38 2.34 11.73
C LEU A 60 0.55 1.45 10.79
N LEU A 61 -0.51 0.88 11.34
CA LEU A 61 -1.53 0.16 10.61
C LEU A 61 -2.90 0.74 10.93
N HIS A 62 -3.87 0.43 10.08
CA HIS A 62 -5.27 0.74 10.30
C HIS A 62 -6.18 -0.45 9.97
N THR A 63 -7.43 -0.35 10.42
CA THR A 63 -8.53 -1.19 9.96
C THR A 63 -9.70 -0.30 9.57
N LYS A 64 -10.55 -0.77 8.65
CA LYS A 64 -11.77 -0.07 8.24
C LYS A 64 -13.00 -0.82 8.76
N ASP A 65 -14.09 -0.10 8.98
CA ASP A 65 -15.34 -0.64 9.56
C ASP A 65 -15.95 -1.80 8.73
N PHE A 66 -15.68 -1.84 7.44
CA PHE A 66 -16.17 -2.87 6.51
C PHE A 66 -15.16 -4.01 6.25
N TYR A 67 -13.98 -3.99 6.85
CA TYR A 67 -13.01 -5.08 6.70
C TYR A 67 -13.42 -6.33 7.50
N PRO A 68 -12.88 -7.52 7.15
CA PRO A 68 -12.97 -8.69 8.00
C PRO A 68 -12.46 -8.37 9.40
N GLU A 69 -13.06 -9.03 10.39
CA GLU A 69 -12.64 -8.85 11.78
C GLU A 69 -11.12 -9.06 11.90
N ARG A 70 -10.43 -8.09 12.52
CA ARG A 70 -8.98 -8.10 12.78
C ARG A 70 -8.09 -7.95 11.55
N ALA A 71 -8.62 -7.68 10.36
CA ALA A 71 -7.80 -7.35 9.21
C ALA A 71 -7.15 -5.97 9.43
N LEU A 72 -5.83 -5.99 9.61
CA LEU A 72 -4.97 -4.81 9.73
C LEU A 72 -4.08 -4.71 8.51
N ARG A 73 -3.85 -3.49 8.05
CA ARG A 73 -2.93 -3.20 6.95
C ARG A 73 -2.28 -1.83 7.15
N VAL A 74 -1.17 -1.59 6.48
CA VAL A 74 -0.61 -0.23 6.41
C VAL A 74 -1.51 0.69 5.57
N PRO A 75 -1.49 2.01 5.83
CA PRO A 75 -2.14 3.03 5.01
C PRO A 75 -1.72 2.92 3.54
N SER A 76 -2.63 3.24 2.62
CA SER A 76 -2.35 3.24 1.19
C SER A 76 -3.45 3.96 0.42
N GLY A 77 -3.12 4.54 -0.72
CA GLY A 77 -4.16 4.96 -1.63
C GLY A 77 -3.72 5.16 -3.07
N GLY A 78 -4.71 5.52 -3.89
CA GLY A 78 -4.61 5.44 -5.34
C GLY A 78 -3.99 6.69 -5.94
N ILE A 79 -3.01 6.51 -6.82
CA ILE A 79 -2.41 7.59 -7.61
C ILE A 79 -3.43 8.06 -8.64
N LYS A 80 -3.82 9.34 -8.61
CA LYS A 80 -4.76 9.94 -9.58
C LYS A 80 -4.12 9.97 -10.99
N PRO A 81 -4.91 10.05 -12.07
CA PRO A 81 -4.36 10.08 -13.43
C PRO A 81 -3.41 11.26 -13.63
N GLY A 82 -2.17 10.98 -14.02
CA GLY A 82 -1.12 11.98 -14.20
C GLY A 82 -0.51 12.55 -12.91
N GLU A 83 -0.95 12.09 -11.72
CA GLU A 83 -0.39 12.49 -10.43
C GLU A 83 1.00 11.86 -10.22
N ALA A 84 1.94 12.63 -9.69
CA ALA A 84 3.24 12.12 -9.30
C ALA A 84 3.11 11.16 -8.11
N VAL A 85 3.98 10.14 -8.04
CA VAL A 85 3.98 9.14 -6.95
C VAL A 85 4.15 9.82 -5.59
N LEU A 86 5.07 10.80 -5.48
CA LEU A 86 5.31 11.49 -4.21
C LEU A 86 4.16 12.43 -3.83
N ASP A 87 3.49 13.05 -4.80
CA ASP A 87 2.32 13.89 -4.53
C ASP A 87 1.17 13.04 -3.99
N ALA A 88 0.93 11.88 -4.61
CA ALA A 88 -0.03 10.90 -4.11
C ALA A 88 0.35 10.43 -2.70
N LEU A 89 1.62 10.11 -2.46
CA LEU A 89 2.12 9.70 -1.15
C LEU A 89 1.86 10.75 -0.07
N GLN A 90 2.22 12.01 -0.32
CA GLN A 90 2.02 13.10 0.62
C GLN A 90 0.54 13.35 0.91
N ARG A 91 -0.30 13.32 -0.14
CA ARG A 91 -1.75 13.46 -0.01
C ARG A 91 -2.34 12.36 0.85
N GLU A 92 -2.03 11.10 0.55
CA GLU A 92 -2.59 9.94 1.27
C GLU A 92 -2.12 9.89 2.73
N VAL A 93 -0.87 10.29 3.02
CA VAL A 93 -0.40 10.47 4.40
C VAL A 93 -1.25 11.49 5.14
N ALA A 94 -1.48 12.66 4.53
CA ALA A 94 -2.28 13.72 5.15
C ALA A 94 -3.74 13.29 5.34
N GLU A 95 -4.37 12.69 4.33
CA GLU A 95 -5.77 12.24 4.33
C GLU A 95 -6.00 11.11 5.37
N GLU A 96 -5.18 10.05 5.35
CA GLU A 96 -5.40 8.86 6.19
C GLU A 96 -4.86 9.01 7.63
N THR A 97 -3.87 9.87 7.89
CA THR A 97 -3.15 9.86 9.19
C THR A 97 -2.97 11.22 9.86
N GLY A 98 -3.05 12.34 9.13
CA GLY A 98 -2.78 13.67 9.67
C GLY A 98 -1.32 13.91 10.09
N LEU A 99 -0.41 12.97 9.81
CA LEU A 99 0.98 13.04 10.22
C LEU A 99 1.85 13.82 9.24
N GLU A 100 2.90 14.43 9.75
CA GLU A 100 4.03 14.91 8.95
C GLU A 100 5.10 13.81 8.90
N VAL A 101 5.55 13.44 7.70
CA VAL A 101 6.50 12.35 7.51
C VAL A 101 7.64 12.73 6.58
N GLN A 102 8.75 12.00 6.70
CA GLN A 102 9.85 12.02 5.74
C GLN A 102 9.92 10.68 5.00
N VAL A 103 10.07 10.72 3.68
CA VAL A 103 10.39 9.51 2.89
C VAL A 103 11.84 9.11 3.17
N GLU A 104 12.03 7.89 3.67
CA GLU A 104 13.37 7.36 3.96
C GLU A 104 13.88 6.44 2.86
N ARG A 105 13.01 5.57 2.32
CA ARG A 105 13.42 4.54 1.37
C ARG A 105 12.28 4.11 0.46
N PHE A 106 12.61 3.85 -0.80
CA PHE A 106 11.72 3.18 -1.73
C PHE A 106 11.94 1.66 -1.61
N LEU A 107 10.97 0.95 -1.02
CA LEU A 107 11.13 -0.43 -0.61
C LEU A 107 10.83 -1.42 -1.73
N VAL A 108 9.65 -1.30 -2.32
CA VAL A 108 9.10 -2.31 -3.22
C VAL A 108 8.31 -1.63 -4.34
N LEU A 109 8.49 -2.14 -5.55
CA LEU A 109 7.62 -1.88 -6.68
C LEU A 109 7.00 -3.20 -7.15
N VAL A 110 5.69 -3.32 -7.00
CA VAL A 110 4.94 -4.47 -7.52
C VAL A 110 4.18 -4.03 -8.76
N GLU A 111 4.46 -4.66 -9.90
CA GLU A 111 3.68 -4.49 -11.12
C GLU A 111 2.54 -5.52 -11.11
N PHE A 112 1.35 -5.12 -10.65
CA PHE A 112 0.21 -6.04 -10.67
C PHE A 112 -0.44 -6.10 -12.05
N THR A 113 -0.78 -7.31 -12.47
CA THR A 113 -1.80 -7.57 -13.50
C THR A 113 -3.06 -8.05 -12.80
N LEU A 114 -4.09 -7.20 -12.72
CA LEU A 114 -5.37 -7.52 -12.11
C LEU A 114 -6.33 -8.05 -13.17
N ARG A 115 -6.76 -9.31 -13.04
CA ARG A 115 -7.80 -9.93 -13.87
C ARG A 115 -9.12 -9.98 -13.11
N ILE A 116 -10.04 -9.08 -13.44
CA ILE A 116 -11.34 -8.94 -12.79
C ILE A 116 -12.44 -9.28 -13.80
N GLY A 117 -12.94 -10.51 -13.74
CA GLY A 117 -13.84 -11.04 -14.78
C GLY A 117 -13.15 -11.04 -16.15
N THR A 118 -13.73 -10.31 -17.12
CA THR A 118 -13.17 -10.16 -18.47
C THR A 118 -12.19 -8.99 -18.60
N VAL A 119 -12.03 -8.19 -17.55
CA VAL A 119 -11.18 -6.99 -17.56
C VAL A 119 -9.79 -7.35 -17.04
N CYS A 120 -8.77 -6.87 -17.74
CA CYS A 120 -7.37 -6.97 -17.33
C CYS A 120 -6.82 -5.55 -17.17
N LEU A 121 -6.19 -5.25 -16.03
CA LEU A 121 -5.63 -3.93 -15.71
C LEU A 121 -4.21 -4.07 -15.19
N ASP A 122 -3.32 -3.20 -15.66
CA ASP A 122 -2.02 -2.99 -15.03
C ASP A 122 -2.20 -2.04 -13.84
N TYR A 123 -1.64 -2.40 -12.67
CA TYR A 123 -1.81 -1.64 -11.45
C TYR A 123 -0.52 -1.64 -10.63
N PRO A 124 0.42 -0.71 -10.87
CA PRO A 124 1.66 -0.65 -10.11
C PRO A 124 1.41 -0.19 -8.67
N SER A 125 2.13 -0.81 -7.73
CA SER A 125 2.07 -0.51 -6.29
C SER A 125 3.45 -0.09 -5.80
N TYR A 126 3.57 1.15 -5.33
CA TYR A 126 4.81 1.79 -4.91
C TYR A 126 4.88 1.86 -3.39
N SER A 127 5.76 1.08 -2.77
CA SER A 127 5.88 0.97 -1.31
C SER A 127 7.06 1.76 -0.77
N PHE A 128 6.81 2.64 0.20
CA PHE A 128 7.84 3.48 0.81
C PHE A 128 7.91 3.30 2.32
N LEU A 129 9.12 3.33 2.86
CA LEU A 129 9.36 3.52 4.28
C LEU A 129 9.33 5.02 4.59
N LEU A 130 8.49 5.39 5.54
CA LEU A 130 8.29 6.76 5.98
C LEU A 130 8.64 6.85 7.46
N ARG A 131 9.22 7.97 7.88
CA ARG A 131 9.45 8.27 9.30
C ARG A 131 8.56 9.41 9.74
N GLU A 132 7.81 9.19 10.81
CA GLU A 132 7.05 10.23 11.47
C GLU A 132 7.98 11.36 11.98
N LEU A 133 7.63 12.60 11.68
CA LEU A 133 8.28 13.80 12.19
C LEU A 133 7.38 14.50 13.23
N ALA A 134 6.13 14.75 12.88
CA ALA A 134 5.18 15.53 13.67
C ALA A 134 3.73 15.19 13.30
N GLY A 135 2.79 16.01 13.78
CA GLY A 135 1.35 15.81 13.61
C GLY A 135 0.71 15.07 14.78
N GLU A 136 -0.61 15.04 14.76
CA GLU A 136 -1.44 14.25 15.66
C GLU A 136 -2.11 13.15 14.85
N LEU A 137 -1.99 11.90 15.30
CA LEU A 137 -2.58 10.77 14.58
C LEU A 137 -4.11 10.88 14.61
N ALA A 138 -4.68 11.26 13.48
CA ALA A 138 -6.12 11.30 13.28
C ALA A 138 -6.40 11.19 11.78
N THR A 139 -7.46 10.48 11.42
CA THR A 139 -7.93 10.54 10.04
C THR A 139 -8.47 11.95 9.76
N ALA A 140 -7.96 12.59 8.71
CA ALA A 140 -8.40 13.94 8.33
C ALA A 140 -9.68 13.88 7.48
N ASP A 141 -9.93 12.75 6.82
CA ASP A 141 -11.09 12.53 5.96
C ASP A 141 -12.02 11.44 6.55
N ARG A 142 -13.27 11.81 6.81
CA ARG A 142 -14.28 10.90 7.36
C ARG A 142 -14.72 9.84 6.36
N ASP A 143 -14.53 10.09 5.06
CA ASP A 143 -14.85 9.12 4.00
C ASP A 143 -13.81 7.99 3.92
N GLU A 144 -12.73 8.05 4.72
CA GLU A 144 -11.73 6.98 4.76
C GLU A 144 -12.19 5.74 5.53
N HIS A 145 -13.30 5.81 6.29
CA HIS A 145 -13.85 4.68 7.05
C HIS A 145 -12.84 3.99 7.99
N ILE A 146 -11.77 4.69 8.39
CA ILE A 146 -10.78 4.17 9.33
C ILE A 146 -11.44 4.06 10.71
N ALA A 147 -11.63 2.82 11.16
CA ALA A 147 -12.29 2.53 12.43
C ALA A 147 -11.31 2.58 13.61
N ALA A 148 -10.06 2.17 13.39
CA ALA A 148 -9.01 2.21 14.41
C ALA A 148 -7.61 2.19 13.78
N PHE A 149 -6.66 2.74 14.51
CA PHE A 149 -5.23 2.58 14.26
C PHE A 149 -4.64 1.54 15.21
N SER A 150 -3.60 0.86 14.72
CA SER A 150 -2.78 -0.07 15.48
C SER A 150 -1.31 0.17 15.16
N GLU A 151 -0.45 -0.22 16.09
CA GLU A 151 0.99 -0.15 15.91
C GLU A 151 1.57 -1.56 16.04
N VAL A 152 2.42 -1.95 15.10
CA VAL A 152 2.99 -3.30 15.04
C VAL A 152 4.51 -3.20 14.91
N ALA A 153 5.24 -4.02 15.64
CA ALA A 153 6.69 -4.08 15.55
C ALA A 153 7.12 -4.46 14.11
N LEU A 154 8.26 -3.93 13.66
CA LEU A 154 8.74 -4.17 12.30
C LEU A 154 8.95 -5.67 12.03
N GLU A 155 9.45 -6.41 13.02
CA GLU A 155 9.63 -7.86 12.95
C GLU A 155 8.32 -8.64 12.76
N ASP A 156 7.19 -8.08 13.18
CA ASP A 156 5.87 -8.71 13.09
C ASP A 156 5.15 -8.40 11.77
N LEU A 157 5.74 -7.57 10.89
CA LEU A 157 5.15 -7.25 9.59
C LEU A 157 4.91 -8.50 8.72
N GLY A 158 5.76 -9.52 8.86
CA GLY A 158 5.56 -10.82 8.21
C GLY A 158 4.29 -11.54 8.68
N GLN A 159 3.93 -11.40 9.96
CA GLN A 159 2.70 -11.98 10.50
C GLN A 159 1.46 -11.26 9.97
N VAL A 160 1.52 -9.94 9.83
CA VAL A 160 0.46 -9.13 9.18
C VAL A 160 0.24 -9.59 7.74
N ALA A 161 1.32 -9.77 6.97
CA ALA A 161 1.24 -10.28 5.61
C ALA A 161 0.60 -11.68 5.56
N ALA A 162 0.97 -12.57 6.48
CA ALA A 162 0.39 -13.91 6.56
C ALA A 162 -1.10 -13.88 6.91
N ALA A 163 -1.52 -13.02 7.83
CA ALA A 163 -2.92 -12.84 8.20
C ALA A 163 -3.77 -12.34 7.02
N LEU A 164 -3.29 -11.32 6.30
CA LEU A 164 -3.95 -10.82 5.09
C LEU A 164 -4.05 -11.90 4.00
N LYS A 165 -2.98 -12.66 3.76
CA LYS A 165 -2.97 -13.76 2.78
C LYS A 165 -3.92 -14.90 3.17
N GLY A 166 -4.13 -15.10 4.48
CA GLY A 166 -5.00 -16.13 5.03
C GLY A 166 -6.49 -15.81 4.99
N LEU A 167 -6.88 -14.61 4.55
CA LEU A 167 -8.29 -14.26 4.37
C LEU A 167 -8.97 -15.20 3.36
N THR A 168 -10.24 -15.51 3.62
CA THR A 168 -11.02 -16.48 2.84
C THR A 168 -12.33 -15.85 2.34
N GLY A 169 -13.10 -16.62 1.56
CA GLY A 169 -14.33 -16.15 0.92
C GLY A 169 -14.08 -14.94 0.00
N GLU A 170 -14.98 -13.96 0.06
CA GLU A 170 -14.94 -12.73 -0.73
C GLU A 170 -13.68 -11.87 -0.54
N TRP A 171 -12.94 -12.08 0.55
CA TRP A 171 -11.75 -11.30 0.91
C TRP A 171 -10.44 -11.94 0.44
N ARG A 172 -10.50 -13.17 -0.09
CA ARG A 172 -9.31 -13.96 -0.41
C ARG A 172 -8.36 -13.23 -1.35
N GLU A 173 -8.86 -12.74 -2.49
CA GLU A 173 -8.01 -12.10 -3.49
C GLU A 173 -7.57 -10.71 -3.05
N TRP A 174 -8.43 -9.97 -2.35
CA TRP A 174 -8.08 -8.68 -1.77
C TRP A 174 -6.97 -8.83 -0.71
N GLY A 175 -7.10 -9.82 0.15
CA GLY A 175 -6.12 -10.17 1.17
C GLY A 175 -4.79 -10.58 0.56
N ALA A 176 -4.81 -11.41 -0.48
CA ALA A 176 -3.60 -11.78 -1.23
C ALA A 176 -2.92 -10.56 -1.86
N PHE A 177 -3.68 -9.67 -2.50
CA PHE A 177 -3.18 -8.41 -3.06
C PHE A 177 -2.51 -7.53 -1.99
N ARG A 178 -3.18 -7.32 -0.84
CA ARG A 178 -2.63 -6.53 0.26
C ARG A 178 -1.43 -7.19 0.93
N ALA A 179 -1.39 -8.51 1.04
CA ALA A 179 -0.31 -9.25 1.68
C ALA A 179 1.03 -9.11 0.95
N ILE A 180 1.02 -8.93 -0.38
CA ILE A 180 2.24 -8.94 -1.19
C ILE A 180 3.18 -7.77 -0.84
N PRO A 181 2.75 -6.49 -0.86
CA PRO A 181 3.60 -5.38 -0.41
C PRO A 181 4.11 -5.56 1.02
N HIS A 182 3.28 -6.05 1.95
CA HIS A 182 3.67 -6.26 3.35
C HIS A 182 4.77 -7.33 3.47
N GLY A 183 4.60 -8.46 2.80
CA GLY A 183 5.56 -9.56 2.84
C GLY A 183 6.91 -9.18 2.20
N LEU A 184 6.88 -8.46 1.08
CA LEU A 184 8.09 -7.99 0.41
C LEU A 184 8.79 -6.89 1.23
N ALA A 185 8.05 -5.96 1.82
CA ALA A 185 8.61 -4.96 2.71
C ALA A 185 9.26 -5.60 3.95
N ALA A 186 8.62 -6.61 4.55
CA ALA A 186 9.20 -7.37 5.65
C ALA A 186 10.53 -8.03 5.25
N GLN A 187 10.63 -8.60 4.04
CA GLN A 187 11.90 -9.16 3.54
C GLN A 187 12.98 -8.09 3.39
N VAL A 188 12.67 -6.95 2.76
CA VAL A 188 13.63 -5.87 2.51
C VAL A 188 14.09 -5.20 3.80
N LEU A 189 13.21 -5.07 4.80
CA LEU A 189 13.51 -4.39 6.07
C LEU A 189 14.25 -5.29 7.07
N THR A 190 14.10 -6.62 6.97
CA THR A 190 14.79 -7.58 7.85
C THR A 190 16.15 -8.04 7.31
N GLN A 191 16.37 -7.93 5.99
CA GLN A 191 17.69 -8.12 5.40
C GLN A 191 18.59 -6.93 5.77
N ARG A 192 19.33 -7.08 6.87
CA ARG A 192 20.40 -6.17 7.26
C ARG A 192 21.43 -6.09 6.12
N SER A 193 21.65 -4.88 5.59
CA SER A 193 22.89 -4.54 4.89
C SER A 193 24.04 -4.46 5.88
#